data_AF-A0A2E7EXJ5-F1
#
_entry.id   AF-A0A2E7EXJ5-F1
#
_cell.length_a   1.000
_cell.length_b   1.000
_cell.length_c   1.000
_cell.angle_alpha   90.00
_cell.angle_beta   90.00
_cell.angle_gamma   90.00
#
_symmetry.space_group_name_H-M   'P 1'
#
loop_
_entity.id
_entity.type
_entity.pdbx_description
1 polymer ?
#
loop_
_entity_poly.entity_id
_entity_poly.type
_entity_poly.pdbx_seq_one_letter_code
_entity_poly.pdbx_strand_id
1 'polypeptide(L)'
;MSFWNIAQQNAGYLLVDGAFSLLKDSEDSSIESLPEQPGVVVQCFDARLFHAADTRNLRKLTRSNTDPRHSGWYKELVRNAEFDVPELCDFSLHIAEAPFGRRELAECLTMNLSSFWRRIEGDQTGHYQNRASDIWQRMMLTHRELIEEGGSQALHVDPVRWGGASWVSGPGILIVQDRHDDVIFVDSTADIPAQYIMHARRTQLSTLRQRIGERFLNMPLRPVATGGQAFTESGELEVSSFLRSCRVSFFPVQIGRAEVCEDLIERLRPELNDFTGARPFERRREFHRPTHRKHRIWG
;
A
#
# COMPACT_ATOMS: atom_id res chain seq x y z
N MET A 1 -0.58 27.46 5.91
CA MET A 1 -0.08 26.19 5.37
C MET A 1 -0.68 25.09 6.25
N SER A 2 -1.42 24.14 5.69
CA SER A 2 -2.09 23.11 6.50
C SER A 2 -1.10 22.09 7.06
N PHE A 3 -1.51 21.35 8.09
CA PHE A 3 -0.65 20.37 8.74
C PHE A 3 -0.31 19.20 7.78
N TRP A 4 -1.25 18.79 6.92
CA TRP A 4 -0.97 17.86 5.82
C TRP A 4 0.21 18.30 4.96
N ASN A 5 0.21 19.55 4.48
CA ASN A 5 1.27 20.05 3.61
C ASN A 5 2.64 20.06 4.31
N ILE A 6 2.67 20.40 5.59
CA ILE A 6 3.90 20.35 6.40
C ILE A 6 4.39 18.91 6.52
N ALA A 7 3.50 17.94 6.78
CA ALA A 7 3.85 16.53 6.87
C ALA A 7 4.42 15.98 5.54
N GLN A 8 3.76 16.30 4.42
CA GLN A 8 4.23 15.86 3.09
C GLN A 8 5.60 16.45 2.72
N GLN A 9 5.84 17.74 3.03
CA GLN A 9 7.13 18.40 2.75
C GLN A 9 8.28 17.87 3.62
N ASN A 10 7.99 17.39 4.82
CA ASN A 10 8.99 16.94 5.79
C ASN A 10 8.99 15.41 6.00
N ALA A 11 8.34 14.66 5.12
CA ALA A 11 8.15 13.21 5.25
C ALA A 11 9.45 12.45 5.57
N GLY A 12 10.55 12.75 4.85
CA GLY A 12 11.83 12.10 5.11
C GLY A 12 12.34 12.31 6.54
N TYR A 13 12.22 13.51 7.10
CA TYR A 13 12.62 13.78 8.48
C TYR A 13 11.69 13.07 9.48
N LEU A 14 10.38 13.07 9.23
CA LEU A 14 9.40 12.39 10.07
C LEU A 14 9.61 10.88 10.10
N LEU A 15 9.94 10.26 8.96
CA LEU A 15 10.19 8.82 8.89
C LEU A 15 11.48 8.43 9.61
N VAL A 16 12.52 9.26 9.52
CA VAL A 16 13.76 9.06 10.29
C VAL A 16 13.48 9.19 11.79
N ASP A 17 12.70 10.19 12.19
CA ASP A 17 12.25 10.39 13.58
C ASP A 17 11.50 9.15 14.11
N GLY A 18 10.49 8.70 13.37
CA GLY A 18 9.73 7.48 13.69
C GLY A 18 10.57 6.21 13.73
N ALA A 19 11.54 6.06 12.82
CA ALA A 19 12.46 4.92 12.81
C ALA A 19 13.34 4.88 14.05
N PHE A 20 13.89 6.02 14.47
CA PHE A 20 14.67 6.09 15.71
C PHE A 20 13.80 5.82 16.94
N SER A 21 12.57 6.36 16.99
CA SER A 21 11.63 6.08 18.08
C SER A 21 11.33 4.59 18.18
N LEU A 22 11.09 3.91 17.05
CA LEU A 22 10.80 2.46 17.02
C LEU A 22 11.98 1.62 17.49
N LEU A 23 13.19 1.92 17.03
CA LEU A 23 14.37 1.09 17.32
C LEU A 23 14.89 1.26 18.75
N LYS A 24 14.53 2.37 19.42
CA LYS A 24 14.91 2.64 20.80
C LYS A 24 14.09 1.83 21.81
N ASP A 25 12.80 1.63 21.53
CA ASP A 25 11.86 0.99 22.44
C ASP A 25 11.78 -0.52 22.14
N SER A 26 12.82 -1.27 22.52
CA SER A 26 12.72 -2.74 22.61
C SER A 26 12.12 -3.10 23.96
N GLU A 27 10.78 -3.17 24.05
CA GLU A 27 10.15 -3.75 25.23
C GLU A 27 9.93 -5.24 25.04
N ASP A 28 10.29 -6.02 26.07
CA ASP A 28 9.82 -7.39 26.31
C ASP A 28 8.31 -7.36 26.64
N SER A 29 7.52 -6.82 25.74
CA SER A 29 6.07 -6.84 25.82
C SER A 29 5.58 -8.21 25.38
N SER A 30 4.74 -8.85 26.20
CA SER A 30 4.07 -10.09 25.80
C SER A 30 3.28 -9.84 24.51
N ILE A 31 3.37 -10.77 23.55
CA ILE A 31 2.59 -10.69 22.30
C ILE A 31 1.09 -10.56 22.59
N GLU A 32 0.62 -11.14 23.70
CA GLU A 32 -0.77 -11.09 24.15
C GLU A 32 -1.21 -9.71 24.64
N SER A 33 -0.28 -8.89 25.16
CA SER A 33 -0.57 -7.52 25.58
C SER A 33 -0.53 -6.52 24.43
N LEU A 34 -0.11 -6.92 23.22
CA LEU A 34 -0.04 -6.01 22.09
C LEU A 34 -1.43 -5.53 21.65
N PRO A 35 -1.55 -4.26 21.21
CA PRO A 35 -2.80 -3.69 20.73
C PRO A 35 -3.19 -4.26 19.35
N GLU A 36 -4.50 -4.29 19.08
CA GLU A 36 -5.04 -4.59 17.75
C GLU A 36 -5.16 -3.30 16.92
N GLN A 37 -4.03 -2.62 16.76
CA GLN A 37 -3.94 -1.33 16.07
C GLN A 37 -2.97 -1.40 14.89
N PRO A 38 -3.02 -0.42 13.96
CA PRO A 38 -2.03 -0.30 12.90
C PRO A 38 -0.64 0.01 13.44
N GLY A 39 0.38 -0.55 12.79
CA GLY A 39 1.75 -0.33 13.22
C GLY A 39 2.78 -1.02 12.35
N VAL A 40 4.02 -0.98 12.83
CA VAL A 40 5.19 -1.57 12.20
C VAL A 40 5.87 -2.53 13.16
N VAL A 41 6.28 -3.68 12.63
CA VAL A 41 7.08 -4.69 13.34
C VAL A 41 8.43 -4.80 12.65
N VAL A 42 9.50 -4.77 13.44
CA VAL A 42 10.87 -5.05 13.00
C VAL A 42 11.41 -6.25 13.75
N GLN A 43 11.90 -7.24 13.02
CA GLN A 43 12.65 -8.38 13.55
C GLN A 43 14.10 -8.20 13.16
N CYS A 44 14.99 -8.15 14.14
CA CYS A 44 16.39 -7.79 13.94
C CYS A 44 17.29 -8.82 14.62
N PHE A 45 18.12 -9.52 13.84
CA PHE A 45 19.22 -10.30 14.38
C PHE A 45 20.49 -9.45 14.44
N ASP A 46 20.78 -8.74 13.34
CA ASP A 46 21.85 -7.76 13.27
C ASP A 46 21.55 -6.68 12.21
N ALA A 47 22.48 -5.74 12.01
CA ALA A 47 22.34 -4.65 11.05
C ALA A 47 22.18 -5.09 9.58
N ARG A 48 22.42 -6.36 9.23
CA ARG A 48 22.34 -6.93 7.88
C ARG A 48 21.19 -7.91 7.72
N LEU A 49 20.78 -8.56 8.81
CA LEU A 49 19.72 -9.56 8.83
C LEU A 49 18.54 -9.07 9.66
N PHE A 50 17.58 -8.49 8.95
CA PHE A 50 16.37 -7.92 9.53
C PHE A 50 15.19 -8.00 8.59
N HIS A 51 13.99 -7.83 9.15
CA HIS A 51 12.75 -7.74 8.42
C HIS A 51 11.86 -6.67 9.05
N ALA A 52 11.37 -5.72 8.24
CA ALA A 52 10.41 -4.71 8.64
C ALA A 52 9.10 -4.89 7.88
N ALA A 53 7.97 -4.83 8.56
CA ALA A 53 6.65 -5.00 7.96
C ALA A 53 5.59 -4.09 8.60
N ASP A 54 4.70 -3.54 7.77
CA ASP A 54 3.51 -2.81 8.21
C ASP A 54 2.28 -3.72 8.39
N THR A 55 1.35 -3.31 9.24
CA THR A 55 0.09 -4.02 9.45
C THR A 55 -1.02 -3.10 9.92
N ARG A 56 -2.28 -3.51 9.73
CA ARG A 56 -3.45 -2.93 10.40
C ARG A 56 -3.68 -3.50 11.81
N ASN A 57 -3.03 -4.61 12.14
CA ASN A 57 -3.19 -5.31 13.40
C ASN A 57 -1.84 -5.86 13.87
N LEU A 58 -1.20 -5.12 14.77
CA LEU A 58 0.10 -5.44 15.35
C LEU A 58 0.12 -6.82 16.02
N ARG A 59 -0.86 -7.12 16.88
CA ARG A 59 -0.96 -8.42 17.54
C ARG A 59 -0.97 -9.59 16.55
N LYS A 60 -1.82 -9.52 15.52
CA LYS A 60 -1.97 -10.60 14.53
C LYS A 60 -0.70 -10.80 13.71
N LEU A 61 -0.09 -9.72 13.22
CA LEU A 61 1.17 -9.82 12.47
C LEU A 61 2.27 -10.37 13.36
N THR A 62 2.44 -9.82 14.57
CA THR A 62 3.49 -10.23 15.50
C THR A 62 3.39 -11.72 15.82
N ARG A 63 2.20 -12.22 16.21
CA ARG A 63 1.97 -13.66 16.43
C ARG A 63 2.41 -14.51 15.24
N SER A 64 2.05 -14.09 14.02
CA SER A 64 2.42 -14.81 12.79
C SER A 64 3.92 -14.77 12.53
N ASN A 65 4.55 -13.63 12.79
CA ASN A 65 5.96 -13.37 12.49
C ASN A 65 6.91 -14.04 13.48
N THR A 66 6.47 -14.32 14.70
CA THR A 66 7.24 -15.02 15.75
C THR A 66 6.97 -16.53 15.80
N ASP A 67 6.07 -17.06 14.97
CA ASP A 67 5.85 -18.50 14.83
C ASP A 67 6.53 -19.02 13.56
N PRO A 68 7.55 -19.90 13.66
CA PRO A 68 8.23 -20.47 12.48
C PRO A 68 7.29 -21.17 11.49
N ARG A 69 6.14 -21.70 11.97
CA ARG A 69 5.13 -22.36 11.13
C ARG A 69 4.28 -21.39 10.35
N HIS A 70 4.21 -20.13 10.74
CA HIS A 70 3.35 -19.12 10.11
C HIS A 70 4.12 -17.92 9.54
N SER A 71 5.38 -17.73 9.93
CA SER A 71 6.22 -16.62 9.48
C SER A 71 6.61 -16.78 8.01
N GLY A 72 5.93 -16.04 7.14
CA GLY A 72 6.18 -16.07 5.70
C GLY A 72 7.59 -15.58 5.35
N TRP A 73 8.03 -14.48 5.96
CA TRP A 73 9.35 -13.90 5.72
C TRP A 73 10.48 -14.82 6.22
N TYR A 74 10.31 -15.48 7.37
CA TYR A 74 11.34 -16.37 7.91
C TYR A 74 11.48 -17.63 7.05
N LYS A 75 10.36 -18.18 6.56
CA LYS A 75 10.39 -19.28 5.59
C LYS A 75 11.05 -18.88 4.28
N GLU A 76 10.80 -17.68 3.79
CA GLU A 76 11.46 -17.10 2.62
C GLU A 76 12.97 -16.97 2.85
N LEU A 77 13.38 -16.46 4.02
CA LEU A 77 14.79 -16.37 4.42
C LEU A 77 15.46 -17.75 4.43
N VAL A 78 14.89 -18.72 5.14
CA VAL A 78 15.43 -20.10 5.24
C VAL A 78 15.52 -20.76 3.86
N ARG A 79 14.52 -20.54 3.00
CA ARG A 79 14.51 -21.12 1.63
C ARG A 79 15.62 -20.56 0.74
N ASN A 80 15.95 -19.28 0.90
CA ASN A 80 16.85 -18.56 -0.01
C ASN A 80 18.26 -18.34 0.58
N ALA A 81 18.52 -18.73 1.82
CA ALA A 81 19.80 -18.49 2.48
C ALA A 81 20.91 -19.41 1.95
N GLU A 82 22.08 -18.81 1.71
CA GLU A 82 23.34 -19.51 1.43
C GLU A 82 24.21 -19.65 2.69
N PHE A 83 23.65 -19.36 3.86
CA PHE A 83 24.30 -19.35 5.17
C PHE A 83 23.41 -19.99 6.22
N ASP A 84 23.97 -20.29 7.39
CA ASP A 84 23.21 -20.85 8.52
C ASP A 84 22.30 -19.77 9.13
N VAL A 85 20.99 -19.97 9.05
CA VAL A 85 20.00 -18.97 9.46
C VAL A 85 19.78 -19.08 10.99
N PRO A 86 19.94 -17.98 11.75
CA PRO A 86 19.65 -17.97 13.19
C PRO A 86 18.23 -18.42 13.49
N GLU A 87 18.00 -18.98 14.68
CA GLU A 87 16.64 -19.37 15.07
C GLU A 87 15.77 -18.13 15.17
N LEU A 88 14.47 -18.26 14.86
CA LEU A 88 13.54 -17.12 14.90
C LEU A 88 13.47 -16.44 16.28
N CYS A 89 13.70 -17.18 17.36
CA CYS A 89 13.76 -16.63 18.71
C CYS A 89 15.03 -15.84 19.02
N ASP A 90 16.06 -15.92 18.17
CA ASP A 90 17.29 -15.12 18.29
C ASP A 90 17.11 -13.71 17.72
N PHE A 91 16.02 -13.46 16.99
CA PHE A 91 15.71 -12.13 16.48
C PHE A 91 15.05 -11.28 17.57
N SER A 92 15.66 -10.14 17.85
CA SER A 92 15.03 -9.09 18.65
C SER A 92 13.81 -8.52 17.93
N LEU A 93 12.82 -8.10 18.71
CA LEU A 93 11.54 -7.62 18.22
C LEU A 93 11.36 -6.16 18.63
N HIS A 94 11.14 -5.29 17.64
CA HIS A 94 10.80 -3.89 17.86
C HIS A 94 9.45 -3.60 17.24
N ILE A 95 8.56 -2.97 17.99
CA ILE A 95 7.17 -2.74 17.60
C ILE A 95 6.83 -1.29 17.88
N ALA A 96 6.19 -0.63 16.91
CA ALA A 96 5.61 0.68 17.14
C ALA A 96 4.19 0.75 16.58
N GLU A 97 3.30 1.40 17.34
CA GLU A 97 2.05 1.92 16.81
C GLU A 97 2.35 2.98 15.75
N ALA A 98 1.67 2.86 14.60
CA ALA A 98 1.79 3.79 13.51
C ALA A 98 0.42 3.93 12.83
N PRO A 99 -0.54 4.63 13.45
CA PRO A 99 -1.83 4.92 12.83
C PRO A 99 -1.73 5.82 11.59
N PHE A 100 -0.55 6.37 11.28
CA PHE A 100 -0.29 7.16 10.07
C PHE A 100 1.13 6.94 9.57
N GLY A 101 1.32 6.80 8.25
CA GLY A 101 2.65 6.67 7.65
C GLY A 101 3.31 5.31 7.87
N ARG A 102 2.54 4.27 8.23
CA ARG A 102 3.11 2.96 8.60
C ARG A 102 3.85 2.30 7.45
N ARG A 103 3.33 2.44 6.23
CA ARG A 103 3.90 1.81 5.04
C ARG A 103 5.20 2.47 4.67
N GLU A 104 5.22 3.80 4.69
CA GLU A 104 6.43 4.57 4.48
C GLU A 104 7.48 4.30 5.56
N LEU A 105 7.07 4.13 6.83
CA LEU A 105 7.98 3.79 7.91
C LEU A 105 8.62 2.41 7.68
N ALA A 106 7.82 1.39 7.36
CA ALA A 106 8.33 0.05 7.04
C ALA A 106 9.28 0.06 5.83
N GLU A 107 8.97 0.82 4.79
CA GLU A 107 9.85 0.99 3.62
C GLU A 107 11.14 1.73 3.98
N CYS A 108 11.05 2.80 4.78
CA CYS A 108 12.20 3.56 5.25
C CYS A 108 13.16 2.67 6.04
N LEU A 109 12.62 1.86 6.95
CA LEU A 109 13.37 0.86 7.72
C LEU A 109 13.99 -0.17 6.78
N THR A 110 13.21 -0.76 5.87
CA THR A 110 13.71 -1.76 4.92
C THR A 110 14.92 -1.26 4.12
N MET A 111 14.90 0.00 3.68
CA MET A 111 15.99 0.58 2.87
C MET A 111 17.19 1.07 3.69
N ASN A 112 16.98 1.48 4.96
CA ASN A 112 17.98 2.24 5.72
C ASN A 112 18.34 1.63 7.08
N LEU A 113 17.79 0.47 7.47
CA LEU A 113 17.98 -0.06 8.83
C LEU A 113 19.44 -0.21 9.21
N SER A 114 20.28 -0.75 8.33
CA SER A 114 21.71 -0.90 8.59
C SER A 114 22.42 0.42 8.93
N SER A 115 21.96 1.53 8.35
CA SER A 115 22.50 2.87 8.58
C SER A 115 21.96 3.45 9.89
N PHE A 116 20.68 3.22 10.21
CA PHE A 116 20.10 3.61 11.49
C PHE A 116 20.75 2.86 12.64
N TRP A 117 20.89 1.54 12.53
CA TRP A 117 21.47 0.67 13.55
C TRP A 117 22.90 1.08 13.90
N ARG A 118 23.76 1.28 12.89
CA ARG A 118 25.14 1.78 13.10
C ARG A 118 25.20 3.14 13.78
N ARG A 119 24.23 4.03 13.51
CA ARG A 119 24.16 5.34 14.16
C ARG A 119 23.73 5.21 15.62
N ILE A 120 22.79 4.32 15.94
CA ILE A 120 22.34 4.05 17.31
C ILE A 120 23.49 3.45 18.12
N GLU A 121 24.16 2.43 17.61
CA GLU A 121 25.32 1.78 18.27
C GLU A 121 26.50 2.75 18.44
N GLY A 122 26.72 3.65 17.48
CA GLY A 122 27.81 4.62 17.49
C GLY A 122 27.57 5.87 18.34
N ASP A 123 26.31 6.16 18.75
CA ASP A 123 25.98 7.33 19.56
C ASP A 123 26.24 7.07 21.06
N GLN A 124 27.52 7.14 21.43
CA GLN A 124 27.97 7.02 22.83
C GLN A 124 27.45 8.15 23.75
N THR A 125 26.88 9.21 23.19
CA THR A 125 26.46 10.44 23.89
C THR A 125 24.95 10.56 24.07
N GLY A 126 24.15 9.70 23.44
CA GLY A 126 22.69 9.75 23.46
C GLY A 126 22.09 11.01 22.83
N HIS A 127 22.83 11.71 21.96
CA HIS A 127 22.34 12.94 21.33
C HIS A 127 21.19 12.69 20.35
N TYR A 128 21.18 11.55 19.65
CA TYR A 128 20.05 11.10 18.85
C TYR A 128 18.91 10.55 19.73
N GLN A 129 19.21 10.09 20.95
CA GLN A 129 18.21 9.55 21.87
C GLN A 129 17.25 10.61 22.45
N ASN A 130 17.50 11.91 22.25
CA ASN A 130 16.86 12.99 23.03
C ASN A 130 16.26 14.14 22.18
N ARG A 131 16.22 14.03 20.85
CA ARG A 131 15.67 15.09 19.97
C ARG A 131 14.68 14.62 18.92
N ALA A 132 14.23 13.39 19.05
CA ALA A 132 13.45 12.69 18.05
C ALA A 132 12.24 12.04 18.73
N SER A 133 11.17 12.81 18.96
CA SER A 133 9.87 12.26 19.36
C SER A 133 8.73 13.27 19.18
N ASP A 134 8.92 14.56 19.46
CA ASP A 134 7.76 15.48 19.59
C ASP A 134 6.94 15.62 18.31
N ILE A 135 7.57 15.68 17.13
CA ILE A 135 6.85 15.89 15.87
C ILE A 135 6.22 14.59 15.38
N TRP A 136 6.96 13.46 15.42
CA TRP A 136 6.40 12.14 15.14
C TRP A 136 5.21 11.83 16.06
N GLN A 137 5.35 12.01 17.37
CA GLN A 137 4.29 11.79 18.34
C GLN A 137 3.10 12.71 18.10
N ARG A 138 3.34 14.00 17.78
CA ARG A 138 2.26 14.92 17.43
C ARG A 138 1.52 14.49 16.17
N MET A 139 2.22 13.97 15.15
CA MET A 139 1.62 13.38 13.96
C MET A 139 0.76 12.15 14.30
N MET A 140 1.24 11.29 15.22
CA MET A 140 0.45 10.15 15.71
C MET A 140 -0.82 10.62 16.45
N LEU A 141 -0.75 11.69 17.22
CA LEU A 141 -1.91 12.24 17.95
C LEU A 141 -2.96 12.87 17.02
N THR A 142 -2.55 13.48 15.90
CA THR A 142 -3.45 14.17 14.95
C THR A 142 -3.67 13.38 13.66
N HIS A 143 -3.42 12.07 13.66
CA HIS A 143 -3.49 11.23 12.45
C HIS A 143 -4.84 11.31 11.73
N ARG A 144 -5.96 11.38 12.47
CA ARG A 144 -7.31 11.42 11.87
C ARG A 144 -7.51 12.66 11.00
N GLU A 145 -7.07 13.82 11.48
CA GLU A 145 -7.14 15.07 10.73
C GLU A 145 -6.29 15.00 9.46
N LEU A 146 -5.11 14.38 9.53
CA LEU A 146 -4.24 14.18 8.37
C LEU A 146 -4.90 13.26 7.33
N ILE A 147 -5.53 12.17 7.77
CA ILE A 147 -6.22 11.23 6.89
C ILE A 147 -7.41 11.91 6.21
N GLU A 148 -8.25 12.61 6.97
CA GLU A 148 -9.41 13.34 6.46
C GLU A 148 -9.00 14.44 5.47
N GLU A 149 -7.98 15.22 5.80
CA GLU A 149 -7.48 16.29 4.93
C GLU A 149 -6.88 15.69 3.65
N GLY A 150 -6.02 14.67 3.75
CA GLY A 150 -5.42 13.99 2.61
C GLY A 150 -6.47 13.36 1.70
N GLY A 151 -7.48 12.70 2.28
CA GLY A 151 -8.60 12.11 1.53
C GLY A 151 -9.46 13.16 0.85
N SER A 152 -9.70 14.31 1.50
CA SER A 152 -10.41 15.44 0.88
C SER A 152 -9.62 15.98 -0.31
N GLN A 153 -8.33 16.26 -0.15
CA GLN A 153 -7.49 16.78 -1.23
C GLN A 153 -7.38 15.80 -2.41
N ALA A 154 -7.25 14.49 -2.15
CA ALA A 154 -7.20 13.47 -3.18
C ALA A 154 -8.43 13.47 -4.10
N LEU A 155 -9.61 13.73 -3.53
CA LEU A 155 -10.88 13.78 -4.27
C LEU A 155 -11.06 15.07 -5.10
N HIS A 156 -10.31 16.13 -4.80
CA HIS A 156 -10.36 17.40 -5.55
C HIS A 156 -9.37 17.44 -6.72
N VAL A 157 -8.53 16.41 -6.90
CA VAL A 157 -7.62 16.33 -8.04
C VAL A 157 -8.41 16.07 -9.32
N ASP A 158 -8.27 16.95 -10.30
CA ASP A 158 -8.94 16.81 -11.60
C ASP A 158 -8.53 15.50 -12.29
N PRO A 159 -9.51 14.65 -12.65
CA PRO A 159 -9.23 13.38 -13.26
C PRO A 159 -8.96 13.56 -14.76
N VAL A 160 -7.93 12.88 -15.27
CA VAL A 160 -7.56 12.88 -16.69
C VAL A 160 -8.09 11.62 -17.38
N ARG A 161 -8.33 11.68 -18.69
CA ARG A 161 -8.71 10.48 -19.46
C ARG A 161 -7.62 9.42 -19.37
N TRP A 162 -8.02 8.17 -19.19
CA TRP A 162 -7.09 7.05 -19.27
C TRP A 162 -6.40 7.01 -20.64
N GLY A 163 -5.08 6.88 -20.64
CA GLY A 163 -4.24 6.95 -21.84
C GLY A 163 -3.81 8.37 -22.25
N GLY A 164 -4.36 9.42 -21.64
CA GLY A 164 -3.98 10.82 -21.87
C GLY A 164 -3.11 11.44 -20.77
N ALA A 165 -2.61 10.63 -19.84
CA ALA A 165 -2.04 11.10 -18.59
C ALA A 165 -0.66 11.80 -18.74
N SER A 166 -0.54 12.97 -18.13
CA SER A 166 0.73 13.46 -17.57
C SER A 166 0.78 13.00 -16.11
N TRP A 167 1.57 11.96 -15.83
CA TRP A 167 1.70 11.43 -14.47
C TRP A 167 2.67 12.28 -13.65
N VAL A 168 2.44 12.30 -12.33
CA VAL A 168 3.42 12.78 -11.35
C VAL A 168 4.22 11.59 -10.85
N SER A 169 5.54 11.71 -10.79
CA SER A 169 6.41 10.64 -10.31
C SER A 169 6.43 10.56 -8.78
N GLY A 170 6.69 9.36 -8.27
CA GLY A 170 6.84 9.09 -6.84
C GLY A 170 5.64 8.38 -6.21
N PRO A 171 5.64 8.24 -4.88
CA PRO A 171 4.60 7.55 -4.14
C PRO A 171 3.29 8.34 -4.13
N GLY A 172 2.17 7.62 -4.03
CA GLY A 172 0.88 8.26 -3.88
C GLY A 172 -0.30 7.32 -4.13
N ILE A 173 -1.43 7.94 -4.49
CA ILE A 173 -2.73 7.28 -4.65
C ILE A 173 -3.21 7.49 -6.08
N LEU A 174 -3.77 6.42 -6.64
CA LEU A 174 -4.42 6.40 -7.95
C LEU A 174 -5.90 6.14 -7.75
N ILE A 175 -6.75 7.03 -8.27
CA ILE A 175 -8.22 6.92 -8.20
C ILE A 175 -8.75 6.78 -9.61
N VAL A 176 -9.54 5.75 -9.88
CA VAL A 176 -10.15 5.49 -11.18
C VAL A 176 -11.64 5.75 -11.10
N GLN A 177 -12.11 6.56 -12.04
CA GLN A 177 -13.52 6.87 -12.23
C GLN A 177 -14.02 6.29 -13.54
N ASP A 178 -15.26 5.82 -13.55
CA ASP A 178 -15.88 5.37 -14.79
C ASP A 178 -16.37 6.57 -15.65
N ARG A 179 -17.08 6.26 -16.73
CA ARG A 179 -17.66 7.27 -17.64
C ARG A 179 -18.78 8.12 -17.01
N HIS A 180 -19.28 7.72 -15.84
CA HIS A 180 -20.36 8.36 -15.08
C HIS A 180 -19.82 9.17 -13.89
N ASP A 181 -18.49 9.38 -13.80
CA ASP A 181 -17.81 10.04 -12.67
C ASP A 181 -17.83 9.25 -11.35
N ASP A 182 -18.33 8.00 -11.36
CA ASP A 182 -18.33 7.15 -10.16
C ASP A 182 -16.91 6.61 -9.90
N VAL A 183 -16.42 6.77 -8.66
CA VAL A 183 -15.14 6.17 -8.24
C VAL A 183 -15.32 4.66 -8.15
N ILE A 184 -14.66 3.92 -9.05
CA ILE A 184 -14.74 2.46 -9.14
C ILE A 184 -13.53 1.75 -8.55
N PHE A 185 -12.38 2.43 -8.44
CA PHE A 185 -11.17 1.87 -7.88
C PHE A 185 -10.26 2.93 -7.24
N VAL A 186 -9.61 2.57 -6.14
CA VAL A 186 -8.59 3.38 -5.43
C VAL A 186 -7.43 2.46 -5.07
N ASP A 187 -6.20 2.88 -5.31
CA ASP A 187 -5.02 2.12 -4.93
C ASP A 187 -3.87 3.03 -4.49
N SER A 188 -3.00 2.50 -3.64
CA SER A 188 -1.81 3.20 -3.16
C SER A 188 -0.55 2.55 -3.71
N THR A 189 0.46 3.33 -4.06
CA THR A 189 1.70 2.82 -4.66
C THR A 189 2.93 3.61 -4.21
N ALA A 190 4.09 2.95 -4.21
CA ALA A 190 5.39 3.60 -4.04
C ALA A 190 5.85 4.35 -5.31
N ASP A 191 5.27 4.03 -6.47
CA ASP A 191 5.56 4.64 -7.76
C ASP A 191 4.29 4.69 -8.62
N ILE A 192 3.72 5.90 -8.75
CA ILE A 192 2.52 6.18 -9.56
C ILE A 192 2.72 5.77 -11.04
N PRO A 193 3.76 6.24 -11.75
CA PRO A 193 4.02 5.84 -13.13
C PRO A 193 4.07 4.32 -13.31
N ALA A 194 4.82 3.60 -12.46
CA ALA A 194 4.95 2.16 -12.56
C ALA A 194 3.61 1.44 -12.36
N GLN A 195 2.84 1.84 -11.35
CA GLN A 195 1.52 1.27 -11.07
C GLN A 195 0.54 1.52 -12.21
N TYR A 196 0.50 2.74 -12.74
CA TYR A 196 -0.36 3.09 -13.86
C TYR A 196 -0.03 2.29 -15.12
N ILE A 197 1.26 2.15 -15.47
CA ILE A 197 1.70 1.34 -16.61
C ILE A 197 1.33 -0.13 -16.41
N MET A 198 1.49 -0.65 -15.18
CA MET A 198 1.10 -2.01 -14.83
C MET A 198 -0.41 -2.22 -15.03
N HIS A 199 -1.24 -1.31 -14.53
CA HIS A 199 -2.69 -1.34 -14.76
C HIS A 199 -3.09 -1.13 -16.23
N ALA A 200 -2.28 -0.43 -17.02
CA ALA A 200 -2.54 -0.23 -18.44
C ALA A 200 -2.22 -1.46 -19.30
N ARG A 201 -1.30 -2.35 -18.84
CA ARG A 201 -0.69 -3.36 -19.73
C ARG A 201 -0.70 -4.80 -19.21
N ARG A 202 -0.69 -5.05 -17.90
CA ARG A 202 -0.35 -6.36 -17.34
C ARG A 202 -1.46 -6.92 -16.45
N THR A 203 -2.41 -7.67 -17.04
CA THR A 203 -3.51 -8.29 -16.27
C THR A 203 -3.01 -9.20 -15.15
N GLN A 204 -1.95 -9.97 -15.37
CA GLN A 204 -1.39 -10.88 -14.36
C GLN A 204 -0.98 -10.17 -13.05
N LEU A 205 -0.61 -8.90 -13.13
CA LEU A 205 -0.14 -8.10 -11.99
C LEU A 205 -1.15 -7.05 -11.54
N SER A 206 -2.24 -6.88 -12.28
CA SER A 206 -3.19 -5.79 -12.11
C SER A 206 -4.53 -6.29 -11.58
N THR A 207 -4.73 -6.11 -10.27
CA THR A 207 -6.02 -6.36 -9.61
C THR A 207 -7.16 -5.57 -10.25
N LEU A 208 -6.90 -4.32 -10.68
CA LEU A 208 -7.86 -3.50 -11.41
C LEU A 208 -8.32 -4.19 -12.71
N ARG A 209 -7.39 -4.64 -13.55
CA ARG A 209 -7.72 -5.29 -14.84
C ARG A 209 -8.47 -6.60 -14.62
N GLN A 210 -8.00 -7.41 -13.67
CA GLN A 210 -8.63 -8.66 -13.28
C GLN A 210 -10.09 -8.43 -12.87
N ARG A 211 -10.32 -7.48 -11.95
CA ARG A 211 -11.67 -7.18 -11.45
C ARG A 211 -12.58 -6.55 -12.52
N ILE A 212 -12.06 -5.69 -13.41
CA ILE A 212 -12.84 -5.19 -14.55
C ILE A 212 -13.33 -6.35 -15.41
N GLY A 213 -12.42 -7.26 -15.80
CA GLY A 213 -12.77 -8.39 -16.65
C GLY A 213 -13.78 -9.33 -15.99
N GLU A 214 -13.57 -9.68 -14.72
CA GLU A 214 -14.45 -10.60 -14.00
C GLU A 214 -15.81 -9.98 -13.64
N ARG A 215 -15.84 -8.76 -13.11
CA ARG A 215 -17.08 -8.15 -12.55
C ARG A 215 -17.90 -7.40 -13.59
N PHE A 216 -17.25 -6.59 -14.41
CA PHE A 216 -17.96 -5.74 -15.37
C PHE A 216 -18.15 -6.42 -16.72
N LEU A 217 -17.18 -7.22 -17.15
CA LEU A 217 -17.21 -7.86 -18.47
C LEU A 217 -17.65 -9.34 -18.39
N ASN A 218 -17.77 -9.90 -17.18
CA ASN A 218 -18.13 -11.31 -16.94
C ASN A 218 -17.23 -12.30 -17.69
N MET A 219 -15.93 -12.00 -17.77
CA MET A 219 -14.92 -12.83 -18.42
C MET A 219 -14.16 -13.65 -17.37
N PRO A 220 -14.00 -14.97 -17.56
CA PRO A 220 -13.20 -15.78 -16.65
C PRO A 220 -11.71 -15.59 -16.90
N LEU A 221 -10.95 -15.43 -15.81
CA LEU A 221 -9.50 -15.51 -15.81
C LEU A 221 -9.03 -16.94 -16.14
N ARG A 222 -7.99 -17.08 -16.96
CA ARG A 222 -7.41 -18.37 -17.36
C ARG A 222 -5.97 -18.48 -16.88
N PRO A 223 -5.53 -19.66 -16.40
CA PRO A 223 -4.14 -19.88 -16.05
C PRO A 223 -3.24 -19.78 -17.29
N VAL A 224 -2.04 -19.25 -17.11
CA VAL A 224 -1.00 -19.16 -18.14
C VAL A 224 0.21 -20.02 -17.80
N ALA A 225 0.96 -20.46 -18.82
CA ALA A 225 2.11 -21.38 -18.67
C ALA A 225 3.24 -20.80 -17.79
N THR A 226 3.38 -19.48 -17.72
CA THR A 226 4.39 -18.79 -16.92
C THR A 226 3.97 -18.62 -15.45
N GLY A 227 2.84 -19.18 -15.04
CA GLY A 227 2.21 -18.89 -13.75
C GLY A 227 1.38 -17.61 -13.78
N GLY A 228 0.32 -17.57 -12.97
CA GLY A 228 -0.64 -16.47 -12.92
C GLY A 228 -1.87 -16.66 -13.82
N GLN A 229 -2.68 -15.62 -13.92
CA GLN A 229 -3.93 -15.63 -14.67
C GLN A 229 -4.05 -14.45 -15.64
N ALA A 230 -4.67 -14.67 -16.81
CA ALA A 230 -4.90 -13.65 -17.82
C ALA A 230 -6.22 -13.89 -18.57
N PHE A 231 -6.70 -12.87 -19.31
CA PHE A 231 -7.81 -13.05 -20.24
C PHE A 231 -7.33 -13.58 -21.60
N THR A 232 -8.27 -13.98 -22.45
CA THR A 232 -7.96 -14.20 -23.88
C THR A 232 -7.53 -12.88 -24.52
N GLU A 233 -6.86 -12.92 -25.66
CA GLU A 233 -6.46 -11.72 -26.40
C GLU A 233 -7.66 -10.77 -26.65
N SER A 234 -8.81 -11.32 -27.05
CA SER A 234 -10.05 -10.57 -27.18
C SER A 234 -10.51 -9.91 -25.87
N GLY A 235 -10.39 -10.62 -24.74
CA GLY A 235 -10.74 -10.09 -23.43
C GLY A 235 -9.77 -9.01 -22.94
N GLU A 236 -8.47 -9.16 -23.24
CA GLU A 236 -7.47 -8.12 -22.97
C GLU A 236 -7.76 -6.82 -23.72
N LEU A 237 -8.22 -6.93 -24.98
CA LEU A 237 -8.67 -5.79 -25.77
C LEU A 237 -9.94 -5.15 -25.18
N GLU A 238 -10.88 -5.96 -24.70
CA GLU A 238 -12.12 -5.50 -24.07
C GLU A 238 -11.86 -4.75 -22.76
N VAL A 239 -11.01 -5.29 -21.87
CA VAL A 239 -10.57 -4.61 -20.64
C VAL A 239 -9.85 -3.31 -20.97
N SER A 240 -8.97 -3.32 -21.98
CA SER A 240 -8.24 -2.11 -22.38
C SER A 240 -9.17 -1.05 -22.97
N SER A 241 -10.21 -1.46 -23.69
CA SER A 241 -11.27 -0.57 -24.20
C SER A 241 -12.07 0.03 -23.05
N PHE A 242 -12.45 -0.78 -22.06
CA PHE A 242 -13.12 -0.31 -20.84
C PHE A 242 -12.28 0.75 -20.12
N LEU A 243 -11.00 0.47 -19.86
CA LEU A 243 -10.10 1.41 -19.20
C LEU A 243 -9.98 2.73 -19.96
N ARG A 244 -9.90 2.72 -21.29
CA ARG A 244 -9.88 3.95 -22.11
C ARG A 244 -11.14 4.81 -21.97
N SER A 245 -12.26 4.23 -21.54
CA SER A 245 -13.48 4.98 -21.23
C SER A 245 -13.49 5.57 -19.82
N CYS A 246 -12.56 5.15 -18.96
CA CYS A 246 -12.40 5.64 -17.60
C CYS A 246 -11.56 6.92 -17.56
N ARG A 247 -11.60 7.58 -16.41
CA ARG A 247 -10.67 8.63 -16.02
C ARG A 247 -9.87 8.19 -14.80
N VAL A 248 -8.74 8.85 -14.59
CA VAL A 248 -7.82 8.58 -13.49
C VAL A 248 -7.30 9.88 -12.92
N SER A 249 -7.26 10.00 -11.60
CA SER A 249 -6.53 11.06 -10.92
C SER A 249 -5.34 10.48 -10.17
N PHE A 250 -4.28 11.29 -10.08
CA PHE A 250 -3.02 10.92 -9.43
C PHE A 250 -2.76 11.90 -8.29
N PHE A 251 -2.69 11.40 -7.06
CA PHE A 251 -2.45 12.21 -5.87
C PHE A 251 -1.13 11.80 -5.22
N PRO A 252 -0.05 12.57 -5.38
CA PRO A 252 1.25 12.28 -4.75
C PRO A 252 1.15 12.35 -3.23
N VAL A 253 1.67 11.33 -2.54
CA VAL A 253 1.69 11.24 -1.07
C VAL A 253 3.02 10.66 -0.64
N GLN A 254 3.82 11.45 0.06
CA GLN A 254 5.12 11.09 0.62
C GLN A 254 5.03 10.38 1.96
N ILE A 255 3.92 10.55 2.70
CA ILE A 255 3.63 9.85 3.96
C ILE A 255 2.13 9.72 4.18
N GLY A 256 1.68 8.54 4.63
CA GLY A 256 0.27 8.30 4.96
C GLY A 256 -0.57 7.74 3.81
N ARG A 257 0.05 7.22 2.74
CA ARG A 257 -0.68 6.84 1.52
C ARG A 257 -1.58 5.64 1.72
N ALA A 258 -1.18 4.73 2.62
CA ALA A 258 -1.95 3.53 2.91
C ALA A 258 -3.21 3.90 3.69
N GLU A 259 -3.08 4.76 4.71
CA GLU A 259 -4.19 5.23 5.54
C GLU A 259 -5.20 6.04 4.74
N VAL A 260 -4.73 7.00 3.92
CA VAL A 260 -5.63 7.81 3.09
C VAL A 260 -6.35 6.94 2.04
N CYS A 261 -5.66 5.98 1.43
CA CYS A 261 -6.27 5.03 0.50
C CYS A 261 -7.36 4.19 1.18
N GLU A 262 -7.09 3.73 2.41
CA GLU A 262 -8.03 2.92 3.18
C GLU A 262 -9.29 3.69 3.58
N ASP A 263 -9.11 4.92 4.06
CA ASP A 263 -10.21 5.84 4.34
C ASP A 263 -11.08 6.08 3.08
N LEU A 264 -10.45 6.36 1.94
CA LEU A 264 -11.17 6.54 0.67
C LEU A 264 -11.96 5.28 0.28
N ILE A 265 -11.37 4.10 0.43
CA ILE A 265 -12.04 2.83 0.15
C ILE A 265 -13.22 2.60 1.11
N GLU A 266 -13.07 2.90 2.40
CA GLU A 266 -14.14 2.74 3.39
C GLU A 266 -15.29 3.72 3.19
N ARG A 267 -14.99 4.99 2.86
CA ARG A 267 -15.99 6.05 2.64
C ARG A 267 -16.71 5.91 1.31
N LEU A 268 -15.98 5.70 0.22
CA LEU A 268 -16.54 5.71 -1.15
C LEU A 268 -17.11 4.37 -1.58
N ARG A 269 -16.68 3.30 -0.91
CA ARG A 269 -17.00 1.92 -1.25
C ARG A 269 -16.84 1.57 -2.75
N PRO A 270 -15.67 1.78 -3.39
CA PRO A 270 -15.51 1.57 -4.82
C PRO A 270 -15.77 0.10 -5.20
N GLU A 271 -16.52 -0.16 -6.27
CA GLU A 271 -16.99 -1.50 -6.63
C GLU A 271 -15.86 -2.51 -6.93
N LEU A 272 -14.73 -2.01 -7.43
CA LEU A 272 -13.54 -2.81 -7.74
C LEU A 272 -12.54 -2.83 -6.58
N ASN A 273 -12.79 -2.19 -5.45
CA ASN A 273 -12.06 -2.43 -4.21
C ASN A 273 -12.88 -3.41 -3.37
N ASP A 274 -12.44 -4.68 -3.32
CA ASP A 274 -13.17 -5.68 -2.54
C ASP A 274 -13.31 -5.31 -1.07
N PHE A 275 -14.55 -5.35 -0.61
CA PHE A 275 -14.89 -5.58 0.79
C PHE A 275 -14.83 -7.08 1.02
N THR A 276 -13.66 -7.62 1.36
CA THR A 276 -13.58 -8.96 1.93
C THR A 276 -14.20 -8.94 3.33
N GLY A 277 -15.53 -8.93 3.33
CA GLY A 277 -16.43 -8.80 4.46
C GLY A 277 -17.88 -8.82 3.97
N ALA A 278 -18.26 -9.91 3.30
CA ALA A 278 -19.63 -10.33 2.96
C ALA A 278 -20.57 -9.30 2.28
N ARG A 279 -20.84 -9.51 0.97
CA ARG A 279 -22.22 -9.68 0.45
C ARG A 279 -22.20 -10.67 -0.72
N PRO A 280 -22.80 -11.87 -0.61
CA PRO A 280 -22.90 -12.81 -1.72
C PRO A 280 -23.92 -12.39 -2.79
N PHE A 281 -24.77 -11.41 -2.51
CA PHE A 281 -25.79 -10.94 -3.44
C PHE A 281 -26.11 -9.47 -3.15
N GLU A 282 -25.71 -8.55 -4.03
CA GLU A 282 -26.49 -7.33 -4.29
C GLU A 282 -26.00 -6.57 -5.54
N ARG A 283 -26.95 -6.41 -6.48
CA ARG A 283 -27.01 -5.57 -7.69
C ARG A 283 -25.79 -5.57 -8.62
N ARG A 284 -25.81 -6.49 -9.60
CA ARG A 284 -25.23 -6.23 -10.92
C ARG A 284 -25.87 -4.94 -11.48
N ARG A 285 -25.14 -3.83 -11.52
CA ARG A 285 -25.49 -2.73 -12.43
C ARG A 285 -25.39 -3.29 -13.84
N GLU A 286 -26.45 -3.21 -14.63
CA GLU A 286 -26.43 -3.60 -16.04
C GLU A 286 -25.52 -2.64 -16.81
N PHE A 287 -24.24 -3.01 -16.94
CA PHE A 287 -23.34 -2.34 -17.86
C PHE A 287 -23.84 -2.61 -19.28
N HIS A 288 -24.50 -1.61 -19.86
CA HIS A 288 -24.83 -1.62 -21.28
C HIS A 288 -23.52 -1.63 -22.06
N ARG A 289 -23.18 -2.79 -22.63
CA ARG A 289 -22.06 -2.95 -23.56
C ARG A 289 -22.16 -1.85 -24.62
N PRO A 290 -21.07 -1.14 -24.93
CA PRO A 290 -21.06 -0.27 -26.11
C PRO A 290 -21.34 -1.14 -27.33
N THR A 291 -22.53 -1.01 -27.91
CA THR A 291 -22.82 -1.67 -29.18
C THR A 291 -21.91 -1.04 -30.22
N HIS A 292 -20.93 -1.80 -30.71
CA HIS A 292 -20.21 -1.45 -31.92
C HIS A 292 -21.23 -1.31 -33.05
N ARG A 293 -21.62 -0.08 -33.39
CA ARG A 293 -22.30 0.21 -34.66
C ARG A 293 -21.32 -0.17 -35.76
N LYS A 294 -21.57 -1.32 -36.40
CA LYS A 294 -21.01 -1.62 -37.71
C LYS A 294 -21.48 -0.50 -38.65
N HIS A 295 -20.56 0.42 -38.99
CA HIS A 295 -20.76 1.26 -40.16
C HIS A 295 -20.78 0.32 -41.37
N ARG A 296 -22.00 -0.01 -41.81
CA ARG A 296 -22.28 -0.59 -43.11
C ARG A 296 -22.01 0.53 -44.11
N ILE A 297 -20.84 0.52 -44.73
CA ILE A 297 -20.61 1.31 -45.94
C ILE A 297 -21.39 0.61 -47.04
N TRP A 298 -22.46 1.25 -47.50
CA TRP A 298 -23.13 0.98 -48.78
C TRP A 298 -22.99 2.26 -49.59
N GLY A 299 -22.48 2.12 -50.82
CA GLY A 299 -22.17 3.21 -51.75
C GLY A 299 -20.80 3.02 -52.33
#